data_AF-A0A359CCD7-F1
#
_entry.id   AF-A0A359CCD7-F1
#
_cell.length_a   1.000
_cell.length_b   1.000
_cell.length_c   1.000
_cell.angle_alpha   90.00
_cell.angle_beta   90.00
_cell.angle_gamma   90.00
#
_symmetry.space_group_name_H-M   'P 1'
#
loop_
_entity.id
_entity.type
_entity.pdbx_description
1 polymer ?
#
loop_
_entity_poly.entity_id
_entity_poly.type
_entity_poly.pdbx_seq_one_letter_code
_entity_poly.pdbx_strand_id
1 'polypeptide(L)'
;MRLDLSSHITLERTPKKYYRPENDFEEYNLARFEKIPTAIYEETKRAAKKVANDIVGDMLKKQQANEKFVLGITGGASTQPVYQELVRQHKEENVSFRNLVVFNTYEYYPVVDEAISNLQQLKDHFLNLIDIDPENIFSPDATIEKDLISENCEEFEVDMKRLGGLDYLLLGLGSKGNIGFNMPGSNLHSQTRLVMLDGDSRKDIVTHFGSLEKAPVSAITMGLSDMMQARKITLVAWGEQKAESIHEIVEGPVTDMVPGSLLQTHPEIQVFIDLAAASELTRISHPWLVTNCEWDNKLIRRAIVWLCGVVNKPILKLTNKDYNDNGLSELITLYGSAYNVNIKIFNDLQHTITGWPGGKPDADDTYRPERAKPYPKRVIIFSPHP
;
A
#
# COMPACT_ATOMS: atom_id res chain seq x y z
N MET A 1 -5.63 24.11 -13.04
CA MET A 1 -5.58 22.85 -13.82
C MET A 1 -5.72 21.73 -12.81
N ARG A 2 -6.79 20.91 -12.87
CA ARG A 2 -6.96 19.77 -11.95
C ARG A 2 -5.94 18.71 -12.34
N LEU A 3 -4.87 18.56 -11.57
CA LEU A 3 -3.80 17.58 -11.80
C LEU A 3 -4.12 16.19 -11.24
N ASP A 4 -5.23 16.06 -10.50
CA ASP A 4 -5.73 14.82 -9.91
C ASP A 4 -6.90 14.27 -10.74
N LEU A 5 -6.62 13.87 -11.98
CA LEU A 5 -7.59 13.16 -12.83
C LEU A 5 -7.25 11.67 -12.95
N SER A 6 -6.04 11.23 -12.59
CA SER A 6 -5.64 9.82 -12.68
C SER A 6 -6.50 8.92 -11.77
N SER A 7 -6.86 9.39 -10.57
CA SER A 7 -7.78 8.73 -9.63
C SER A 7 -9.22 8.60 -10.18
N HIS A 8 -9.57 9.39 -11.19
CA HIS A 8 -10.85 9.34 -11.90
C HIS A 8 -10.76 8.65 -13.28
N ILE A 9 -9.56 8.28 -13.71
CA ILE A 9 -9.28 7.52 -14.93
C ILE A 9 -9.01 6.06 -14.54
N THR A 10 -9.84 5.47 -13.68
CA THR A 10 -10.04 4.02 -13.76
C THR A 10 -11.12 3.78 -14.81
N LEU A 11 -10.80 3.00 -15.84
CA LEU A 11 -11.78 2.65 -16.89
C LEU A 11 -13.02 1.95 -16.29
N GLU A 12 -12.94 1.46 -15.05
CA GLU A 12 -14.03 0.85 -14.30
C GLU A 12 -14.05 1.25 -12.82
N ARG A 13 -15.26 1.31 -12.26
CA ARG A 13 -15.48 1.59 -10.85
C ARG A 13 -15.63 0.27 -10.10
N THR A 14 -14.74 0.01 -9.16
CA THR A 14 -14.90 -1.09 -8.20
C THR A 14 -16.20 -0.90 -7.40
N PRO A 15 -17.09 -1.91 -7.35
CA PRO A 15 -18.33 -1.82 -6.57
C PRO A 15 -18.05 -1.54 -5.09
N LYS A 16 -18.78 -0.57 -4.51
CA LYS A 16 -18.62 -0.16 -3.10
C LYS A 16 -18.77 -1.31 -2.11
N LYS A 17 -19.61 -2.31 -2.43
CA LYS A 17 -19.82 -3.49 -1.59
C LYS A 17 -18.55 -4.28 -1.27
N TYR A 18 -17.50 -4.17 -2.08
CA TYR A 18 -16.25 -4.91 -1.85
C TYR A 18 -15.32 -4.25 -0.83
N TYR A 19 -15.50 -2.96 -0.53
CA TYR A 19 -14.61 -2.22 0.37
C TYR A 19 -15.36 -1.40 1.43
N ARG A 20 -16.69 -1.40 1.39
CA ARG A 20 -17.56 -0.74 2.35
C ARG A 20 -18.67 -1.70 2.77
N PRO A 21 -18.37 -2.69 3.63
CA PRO A 21 -19.35 -3.62 4.15
C PRO A 21 -20.45 -2.89 4.94
N GLU A 22 -21.67 -3.41 4.93
CA GLU A 22 -22.79 -2.82 5.68
C GLU A 22 -22.81 -3.25 7.15
N ASN A 23 -22.15 -4.38 7.47
CA ASN A 23 -22.12 -4.98 8.79
C ASN A 23 -20.88 -5.88 8.98
N ASP A 24 -20.63 -6.26 10.24
CA ASP A 24 -19.46 -7.05 10.65
C ASP A 24 -19.39 -8.44 9.96
N PHE A 25 -20.54 -9.04 9.63
CA PHE A 25 -20.58 -10.33 8.93
C PHE A 25 -20.11 -10.21 7.48
N GLU A 26 -20.49 -9.15 6.78
CA GLU A 26 -19.97 -8.87 5.44
C GLU A 26 -18.48 -8.53 5.47
N GLU A 27 -18.06 -7.72 6.46
CA GLU A 27 -16.65 -7.38 6.64
C GLU A 27 -15.80 -8.64 6.84
N TYR A 28 -16.23 -9.53 7.73
CA TYR A 28 -15.57 -10.81 7.98
C TYR A 28 -15.42 -11.65 6.71
N ASN A 29 -16.47 -11.77 5.90
CA ASN A 29 -16.43 -12.56 4.68
C ASN A 29 -15.49 -11.94 3.63
N LEU A 30 -15.58 -10.62 3.42
CA LEU A 30 -14.73 -9.90 2.46
C LEU A 30 -13.26 -9.96 2.85
N ALA A 31 -12.95 -9.73 4.13
CA ALA A 31 -11.60 -9.69 4.65
C ALA A 31 -11.03 -11.06 5.05
N ARG A 32 -11.67 -12.18 4.71
CA ARG A 32 -11.27 -13.51 5.22
C ARG A 32 -9.83 -13.94 4.89
N PHE A 33 -9.24 -13.38 3.84
CA PHE A 33 -7.87 -13.67 3.42
C PHE A 33 -6.88 -12.65 4.01
N GLU A 34 -7.39 -11.54 4.52
CA GLU A 34 -6.62 -10.47 5.15
C GLU A 34 -6.25 -10.89 6.58
N LYS A 35 -4.96 -10.87 6.87
CA LYS A 35 -4.37 -11.20 8.19
C LYS A 35 -4.11 -9.95 9.03
N ILE A 36 -4.37 -8.78 8.45
CA ILE A 36 -4.27 -7.48 9.10
C ILE A 36 -5.57 -6.71 8.83
N PRO A 37 -6.20 -6.09 9.85
CA PRO A 37 -7.32 -5.19 9.63
C PRO A 37 -6.97 -4.09 8.60
N THR A 38 -7.65 -4.13 7.45
CA THR A 38 -7.33 -3.26 6.30
C THR A 38 -8.54 -2.40 5.93
N ALA A 39 -8.38 -1.09 6.10
CA ALA A 39 -9.37 -0.09 5.76
C ALA A 39 -9.07 0.53 4.38
N ILE A 40 -9.97 0.30 3.43
CA ILE A 40 -9.86 0.79 2.05
C ILE A 40 -10.70 2.06 1.89
N TYR A 41 -10.10 3.11 1.32
CA TYR A 41 -10.75 4.39 1.06
C TYR A 41 -10.75 4.73 -0.44
N GLU A 42 -11.81 5.41 -0.88
CA GLU A 42 -11.88 5.96 -2.25
C GLU A 42 -10.88 7.10 -2.46
N GLU A 43 -10.58 7.85 -1.40
CA GLU A 43 -9.73 9.03 -1.44
C GLU A 43 -8.69 8.98 -0.31
N THR A 44 -7.42 9.13 -0.66
CA THR A 44 -6.30 9.21 0.28
C THR A 44 -6.53 10.23 1.40
N LYS A 45 -7.11 11.39 1.08
CA LYS A 45 -7.38 12.45 2.06
C LYS A 45 -8.33 11.99 3.18
N ARG A 46 -9.33 11.17 2.86
CA ARG A 46 -10.29 10.67 3.87
C ARG A 46 -9.64 9.66 4.80
N ALA A 47 -8.79 8.78 4.26
CA ALA A 47 -7.99 7.86 5.06
C ALA A 47 -7.01 8.63 5.97
N ALA A 48 -6.27 9.57 5.39
CA ALA A 48 -5.31 10.40 6.12
C ALA A 48 -5.96 11.17 7.28
N LYS A 49 -7.14 11.77 7.06
CA LYS A 49 -7.91 12.43 8.11
C LYS A 49 -8.33 11.47 9.22
N LYS A 50 -8.73 10.23 8.89
CA LYS A 50 -9.07 9.22 9.90
C LYS A 50 -7.84 8.87 10.76
N VAL A 51 -6.71 8.59 10.12
CA VAL A 51 -5.45 8.27 10.81
C VAL A 51 -5.01 9.43 11.71
N ALA A 52 -5.03 10.66 11.20
CA ALA A 52 -4.65 11.85 11.97
C ALA A 52 -5.57 12.07 13.19
N ASN A 53 -6.89 11.86 13.03
CA ASN A 53 -7.84 11.90 14.14
C ASN A 53 -7.58 10.80 15.19
N ASP A 54 -7.19 9.59 14.78
CA ASP A 54 -6.88 8.51 15.70
C ASP A 54 -5.62 8.81 16.52
N ILE A 55 -4.56 9.31 15.86
CA ILE A 55 -3.32 9.75 16.51
C ILE A 55 -3.62 10.86 17.53
N VAL A 56 -4.35 11.90 17.12
CA VAL A 56 -4.71 13.01 18.02
C VAL A 56 -5.60 12.53 19.16
N GLY A 57 -6.55 11.62 18.91
CA GLY A 57 -7.41 11.04 19.93
C GLY A 57 -6.60 10.31 21.01
N ASP A 58 -5.62 9.51 20.61
CA ASP A 58 -4.76 8.77 21.54
C ASP A 58 -3.77 9.71 22.27
N MET A 59 -3.23 10.72 21.57
CA MET A 59 -2.39 11.78 22.15
C MET A 59 -3.13 12.60 23.22
N LEU A 60 -4.39 12.98 22.97
CA LEU A 60 -5.20 13.75 23.93
C LEU A 60 -5.54 12.93 25.18
N LYS A 61 -5.74 11.60 25.07
CA LYS A 61 -5.92 10.72 26.24
C LYS A 61 -4.68 10.71 27.11
N LYS A 62 -3.48 10.61 26.53
CA LYS A 62 -2.21 10.73 27.26
C LYS A 62 -2.06 12.11 27.90
N GLN A 63 -2.41 13.17 27.18
CA GLN A 63 -2.37 14.53 27.71
C GLN A 63 -3.25 14.70 28.95
N GLN A 64 -4.47 14.15 28.94
CA GLN A 64 -5.38 14.18 30.08
C GLN A 64 -4.84 13.44 31.30
N ALA A 65 -4.00 12.41 31.07
CA ALA A 65 -3.28 11.70 32.12
C ALA A 65 -1.97 12.40 32.56
N ASN A 66 -1.65 13.57 32.02
CA ASN A 66 -0.36 14.26 32.18
C ASN A 66 0.85 13.40 31.76
N GLU A 67 0.65 12.53 30.77
CA GLU A 67 1.69 11.70 30.18
C GLU A 67 2.11 12.28 28.81
N LYS A 68 3.39 12.07 28.46
CA LYS A 68 3.86 12.30 27.09
C LYS A 68 3.28 11.22 26.18
N PHE A 69 3.03 11.58 24.93
CA PHE A 69 2.63 10.64 23.88
C PHE A 69 3.82 10.43 22.94
N VAL A 70 4.33 9.21 22.89
CA VAL A 70 5.54 8.88 22.11
C VAL A 70 5.12 8.32 20.75
N LEU A 71 5.42 9.06 19.69
CA LEU A 71 5.04 8.76 18.31
C LEU A 71 6.28 8.44 17.46
N GLY A 72 6.36 7.22 16.94
CA GLY A 72 7.28 6.87 15.87
C GLY A 72 6.75 7.34 14.53
N ILE A 73 7.56 8.07 13.76
CA ILE A 73 7.19 8.57 12.43
C ILE A 73 8.23 8.25 11.37
N THR A 74 7.80 8.29 10.11
CA THR A 74 8.67 8.01 8.96
C THR A 74 8.49 9.02 7.85
N GLY A 75 9.53 9.26 7.07
CA GLY A 75 9.44 10.13 5.90
C GLY A 75 8.70 9.48 4.73
N GLY A 76 8.99 9.98 3.53
CA GLY A 76 8.44 9.45 2.29
C GLY A 76 7.01 9.92 1.99
N ALA A 77 6.59 9.66 0.74
CA ALA A 77 5.34 10.22 0.21
C ALA A 77 4.07 9.65 0.87
N SER A 78 4.10 8.42 1.37
CA SER A 78 2.90 7.76 1.93
C SER A 78 2.38 8.43 3.21
N THR A 79 3.26 8.97 4.05
CA THR A 79 2.87 9.58 5.34
C THR A 79 2.53 11.07 5.23
N GLN A 80 2.99 11.75 4.17
CA GLN A 80 2.75 13.19 3.97
C GLN A 80 1.26 13.60 4.07
N PRO A 81 0.29 12.89 3.49
CA PRO A 81 -1.13 13.24 3.65
C PRO A 81 -1.59 13.25 5.11
N VAL A 82 -1.06 12.34 5.95
CA VAL A 82 -1.39 12.27 7.38
C VAL A 82 -0.81 13.48 8.10
N TYR A 83 0.45 13.83 7.83
CA TYR A 83 1.09 15.03 8.41
C TYR A 83 0.35 16.32 8.03
N GLN A 84 -0.09 16.44 6.78
CA GLN A 84 -0.88 17.60 6.34
C GLN A 84 -2.17 17.74 7.17
N GLU A 85 -2.87 16.64 7.46
CA GLU A 85 -4.07 16.67 8.30
C GLU A 85 -3.75 16.97 9.78
N LEU A 86 -2.65 16.45 10.33
CA LEU A 86 -2.19 16.80 11.68
C LEU A 86 -1.88 18.30 11.81
N VAL A 87 -1.17 18.87 10.83
CA VAL A 87 -0.90 20.31 10.74
C VAL A 87 -2.19 21.10 10.59
N ARG A 88 -3.15 20.62 9.79
CA ARG A 88 -4.46 21.24 9.66
C ARG A 88 -5.21 21.26 10.99
N GLN A 89 -5.24 20.14 11.71
CA GLN A 89 -5.85 20.05 13.04
C GLN A 89 -5.20 21.00 14.05
N HIS A 90 -3.87 21.19 14.00
CA HIS A 90 -3.19 22.20 14.80
C HIS A 90 -3.70 23.63 14.49
N LYS A 91 -3.66 24.00 13.20
CA LYS A 91 -3.93 25.38 12.74
C LYS A 91 -5.41 25.77 12.77
N GLU A 92 -6.30 24.83 12.50
CA GLU A 92 -7.74 25.09 12.33
C GLU A 92 -8.57 24.65 13.54
N GLU A 93 -8.11 23.64 14.29
CA GLU A 93 -8.87 23.03 15.39
C GLU A 93 -8.19 23.20 16.77
N ASN A 94 -7.08 23.96 16.82
CA ASN A 94 -6.31 24.28 18.04
C ASN A 94 -5.79 23.05 18.82
N VAL A 95 -5.50 21.96 18.13
CA VAL A 95 -4.84 20.80 18.74
C VAL A 95 -3.40 21.16 19.09
N SER A 96 -2.99 21.04 20.35
CA SER A 96 -1.61 21.28 20.80
C SER A 96 -0.80 19.98 20.80
N PHE A 97 0.45 20.07 20.36
CA PHE A 97 1.43 18.99 20.27
C PHE A 97 2.57 19.14 21.27
N ARG A 98 2.43 19.99 22.30
CA ARG A 98 3.47 20.18 23.34
C ARG A 98 3.75 18.92 24.18
N ASN A 99 2.80 18.00 24.24
CA ASN A 99 2.98 16.70 24.93
C ASN A 99 3.51 15.60 24.00
N LEU A 100 3.71 15.89 22.72
CA LEU A 100 4.21 14.95 21.73
C LEU A 100 5.72 14.76 21.91
N VAL A 101 6.16 13.51 21.82
CA VAL A 101 7.55 13.12 21.61
C VAL A 101 7.63 12.31 20.33
N VAL A 102 8.62 12.60 19.48
CA VAL A 102 8.77 12.02 18.15
C VAL A 102 10.04 11.20 18.08
N PHE A 103 9.93 9.98 17.55
CA PHE A 103 11.07 9.17 17.12
C PHE A 103 11.03 8.99 15.60
N ASN A 104 12.03 9.53 14.91
CA ASN A 104 12.21 9.32 13.48
C ASN A 104 12.75 7.91 13.21
N THR A 105 12.09 7.15 12.36
CA THR A 105 12.39 5.73 12.10
C THR A 105 13.64 5.51 11.24
N TYR A 106 14.14 6.51 10.51
CA TYR A 106 15.41 6.38 9.77
C TYR A 106 16.04 7.72 9.43
N GLU A 107 17.34 7.71 9.14
CA GLU A 107 18.06 8.82 8.50
C GLU A 107 19.04 8.30 7.46
N TYR A 108 19.23 9.04 6.36
CA TYR A 108 20.19 8.68 5.32
C TYR A 108 21.63 8.82 5.83
N TYR A 109 22.54 7.94 5.40
CA TYR A 109 23.93 7.98 5.83
C TYR A 109 24.92 7.96 4.66
N PRO A 110 25.96 8.81 4.69
CA PRO A 110 26.10 9.97 5.57
C PRO A 110 25.14 11.09 5.16
N VAL A 111 24.72 11.93 6.11
CA VAL A 111 24.04 13.19 5.78
C VAL A 111 25.10 14.16 5.25
N VAL A 112 25.19 14.27 3.93
CA VAL A 112 26.12 15.20 3.25
C VAL A 112 25.54 16.60 3.10
N ASP A 113 24.21 16.71 3.09
CA ASP A 113 23.46 17.95 2.98
C ASP A 113 22.20 17.82 3.84
N GLU A 114 22.14 18.59 4.92
CA GLU A 114 21.02 18.58 5.86
C GLU A 114 19.70 18.96 5.18
N ALA A 115 19.73 19.79 4.13
CA ALA A 115 18.54 20.28 3.43
C ALA A 115 17.75 19.15 2.75
N ILE A 116 18.41 18.04 2.42
CA ILE A 116 17.80 16.87 1.77
C ILE A 116 17.70 15.67 2.71
N SER A 117 18.06 15.81 3.99
CA SER A 117 17.91 14.76 5.00
C SER A 117 16.45 14.34 5.20
N ASN A 118 16.23 13.17 5.79
CA ASN A 118 14.90 12.72 6.14
C ASN A 118 14.32 13.58 7.28
N LEU A 119 15.12 13.90 8.29
CA LEU A 119 14.69 14.75 9.40
C LEU A 119 14.26 16.15 8.92
N GLN A 120 14.98 16.74 7.97
CA GLN A 120 14.59 18.05 7.42
C GLN A 120 13.26 17.95 6.66
N GLN A 121 13.02 16.89 5.89
CA GLN A 121 11.72 16.67 5.25
C GLN A 121 10.59 16.53 6.27
N LEU A 122 10.81 15.83 7.38
CA LEU A 122 9.83 15.72 8.45
C LEU A 122 9.56 17.06 9.11
N LYS A 123 10.59 17.88 9.31
CA LYS A 123 10.47 19.25 9.81
C LYS A 123 9.62 20.11 8.87
N ASP A 124 9.89 20.08 7.57
CA ASP A 124 9.22 20.91 6.57
C ASP A 124 7.74 20.53 6.40
N HIS A 125 7.42 19.23 6.42
CA HIS A 125 6.04 18.75 6.22
C HIS A 125 5.22 18.73 7.52
N PHE A 126 5.86 18.68 8.69
CA PHE A 126 5.16 18.44 9.95
C PHE A 126 5.74 19.22 11.12
N LEU A 127 6.96 18.91 11.55
CA LEU A 127 7.42 19.24 12.91
C LEU A 127 7.61 20.74 13.14
N ASN A 128 8.02 21.51 12.13
CA ASN A 128 8.14 22.97 12.23
C ASN A 128 6.79 23.70 12.07
N LEU A 129 5.72 22.97 11.77
CA LEU A 129 4.39 23.53 11.49
C LEU A 129 3.40 23.35 12.65
N ILE A 130 3.87 22.78 13.76
CA ILE A 130 3.13 22.52 15.01
C ILE A 130 3.92 23.05 16.22
N ASP A 131 3.30 23.05 17.40
CA ASP A 131 3.89 23.54 18.66
C ASP A 131 4.60 22.44 19.47
N ILE A 132 5.25 21.49 18.80
CA ILE A 132 6.13 20.50 19.45
C ILE A 132 7.39 21.19 20.01
N ASP A 133 7.84 20.72 21.17
CA ASP A 133 9.13 21.13 21.74
C ASP A 133 10.28 20.48 20.94
N PRO A 134 11.26 21.24 20.42
CA PRO A 134 12.40 20.68 19.70
C PRO A 134 13.19 19.62 20.48
N GLU A 135 13.23 19.71 21.83
CA GLU A 135 13.90 18.70 22.67
C GLU A 135 13.18 17.34 22.66
N ASN A 136 11.92 17.31 22.22
CA ASN A 136 11.13 16.08 22.10
C ASN A 136 11.23 15.44 20.69
N ILE A 137 12.20 15.85 19.87
CA ILE A 137 12.43 15.27 18.53
C ILE A 137 13.70 14.43 18.55
N PHE A 138 13.54 13.11 18.48
CA PHE A 138 14.62 12.14 18.43
C PHE A 138 14.79 11.61 17.01
N SER A 139 16.03 11.57 16.52
CA SER A 139 16.39 11.02 15.22
C SER A 139 17.77 10.36 15.31
N PRO A 140 18.04 9.28 14.56
CA PRO A 140 19.39 8.74 14.45
C PRO A 140 20.36 9.83 13.99
N ASP A 141 21.51 9.97 14.66
CA ASP A 141 22.54 10.91 14.25
C ASP A 141 23.35 10.30 13.11
N ALA A 142 23.11 10.81 11.91
CA ALA A 142 23.78 10.36 10.70
C ALA A 142 24.87 11.34 10.21
N THR A 143 25.29 12.27 11.08
CA THR A 143 26.41 13.20 10.84
C THR A 143 27.73 12.71 11.43
N ILE A 144 27.67 11.73 12.32
CA ILE A 144 28.82 11.16 13.02
C ILE A 144 29.68 10.22 12.14
N GLU A 145 30.89 9.98 12.62
CA GLU A 145 31.79 8.99 12.04
C GLU A 145 31.20 7.57 12.13
N LYS A 146 31.49 6.76 11.11
CA LYS A 146 30.88 5.45 10.93
C LYS A 146 31.08 4.50 12.13
N ASP A 147 32.23 4.58 12.77
CA ASP A 147 32.60 3.69 13.88
C ASP A 147 31.81 4.00 15.17
N LEU A 148 31.22 5.19 15.28
CA LEU A 148 30.38 5.61 16.41
C LEU A 148 28.89 5.30 16.22
N ILE A 149 28.48 4.85 15.02
CA ILE A 149 27.06 4.65 14.71
C ILE A 149 26.43 3.60 15.62
N SER A 150 27.14 2.52 15.95
CA SER A 150 26.59 1.47 16.81
C SER A 150 26.21 2.02 18.19
N GLU A 151 27.12 2.78 18.80
CA GLU A 151 26.89 3.41 20.11
C GLU A 151 25.73 4.41 20.04
N ASN A 152 25.64 5.22 18.98
CA ASN A 152 24.52 6.15 18.79
C ASN A 152 23.17 5.44 18.58
N CYS A 153 23.15 4.31 17.87
CA CYS A 153 21.94 3.49 17.72
C CYS A 153 21.49 2.94 19.08
N GLU A 154 22.42 2.50 19.93
CA GLU A 154 22.12 2.02 21.28
C GLU A 154 21.57 3.16 22.17
N GLU A 155 22.17 4.35 22.12
CA GLU A 155 21.67 5.53 22.85
C GLU A 155 20.24 5.90 22.41
N PHE A 156 19.98 5.89 21.10
CA PHE A 156 18.64 6.15 20.55
C PHE A 156 17.59 5.14 21.08
N GLU A 157 17.95 3.86 21.15
CA GLU A 157 17.08 2.83 21.75
C GLU A 157 16.89 3.02 23.26
N VAL A 158 17.94 3.43 23.98
CA VAL A 158 17.86 3.70 25.42
C VAL A 158 16.93 4.88 25.70
N ASP A 159 17.03 5.96 24.92
CA ASP A 159 16.14 7.13 25.05
C ASP A 159 14.68 6.76 24.84
N MET A 160 14.40 5.96 23.81
CA MET A 160 13.05 5.44 23.54
C MET A 160 12.53 4.58 24.69
N LYS A 161 13.36 3.66 25.22
CA LYS A 161 12.98 2.80 26.36
C LYS A 161 12.74 3.61 27.63
N ARG A 162 13.54 4.65 27.89
CA ARG A 162 13.39 5.56 29.03
C ARG A 162 12.05 6.30 29.00
N LEU A 163 11.53 6.58 27.82
CA LEU A 163 10.23 7.21 27.62
C LEU A 163 9.04 6.22 27.62
N GLY A 164 9.30 4.92 27.86
CA GLY A 164 8.27 3.89 27.96
C GLY A 164 7.90 3.21 26.64
N GLY A 165 8.73 3.39 25.60
CA GLY A 165 8.50 2.86 24.26
C GLY A 165 7.54 3.70 23.43
N LEU A 166 7.26 3.25 22.21
CA LEU A 166 6.35 3.94 21.29
C LEU A 166 4.88 3.67 21.67
N ASP A 167 4.11 4.72 21.92
CA ASP A 167 2.65 4.59 22.07
C ASP A 167 1.99 4.35 20.71
N TYR A 168 2.56 4.91 19.65
CA TYR A 168 2.04 4.81 18.29
C TYR A 168 3.19 4.83 17.30
N LEU A 169 3.12 4.00 16.26
CA LEU A 169 4.08 4.00 15.16
C LEU A 169 3.35 4.17 13.81
N LEU A 170 3.61 5.29 13.13
CA LEU A 170 3.10 5.57 11.79
C LEU A 170 4.16 5.18 10.75
N LEU A 171 3.81 4.20 9.92
CA LEU A 171 4.66 3.67 8.86
C LEU A 171 4.09 4.00 7.48
N GLY A 172 4.99 4.31 6.56
CA GLY A 172 4.77 4.24 5.13
C GLY A 172 5.35 2.94 4.57
N LEU A 173 4.92 2.59 3.36
CA LEU A 173 5.36 1.38 2.67
C LEU A 173 6.31 1.69 1.51
N GLY A 174 7.47 1.03 1.45
CA GLY A 174 8.36 0.99 0.28
C GLY A 174 7.79 0.17 -0.89
N SER A 175 8.37 0.25 -2.08
CA SER A 175 7.84 -0.47 -3.27
C SER A 175 8.00 -1.99 -3.23
N LYS A 176 8.87 -2.50 -2.34
CA LYS A 176 9.15 -3.94 -2.16
C LYS A 176 8.77 -4.46 -0.77
N GLY A 177 7.74 -3.89 -0.17
CA GLY A 177 7.24 -4.36 1.12
C GLY A 177 8.12 -3.99 2.33
N ASN A 178 9.17 -3.18 2.15
CA ASN A 178 10.01 -2.69 3.23
C ASN A 178 9.32 -1.59 4.05
N ILE A 179 9.59 -1.57 5.36
CA ILE A 179 9.15 -0.55 6.31
C ILE A 179 10.38 0.13 6.93
N GLY A 180 10.45 1.46 6.81
CA GLY A 180 11.74 2.15 6.91
C GLY A 180 12.74 1.57 5.90
N PHE A 181 13.97 1.32 6.32
CA PHE A 181 14.96 0.58 5.53
C PHE A 181 15.18 -0.85 6.02
N ASN A 182 14.16 -1.45 6.64
CA ASN A 182 14.13 -2.89 6.86
C ASN A 182 13.76 -3.59 5.54
N MET A 183 14.79 -3.93 4.77
CA MET A 183 14.74 -4.61 3.46
C MET A 183 14.72 -6.14 3.61
N PRO A 184 14.44 -6.90 2.53
CA PRO A 184 14.42 -8.37 2.56
C PRO A 184 15.64 -8.97 3.28
N GLY A 185 15.39 -9.90 4.20
CA GLY A 185 16.38 -10.47 5.13
C GLY A 185 16.44 -9.79 6.50
N SER A 186 15.67 -8.71 6.73
CA SER A 186 15.49 -8.13 8.05
C SER A 186 14.54 -8.99 8.89
N ASN A 187 14.95 -9.35 10.11
CA ASN A 187 14.17 -10.21 11.01
C ASN A 187 13.64 -9.44 12.24
N LEU A 188 12.73 -10.07 13.01
CA LEU A 188 12.09 -9.50 14.19
C LEU A 188 13.05 -9.09 15.32
N HIS A 189 14.28 -9.63 15.35
CA HIS A 189 15.29 -9.28 16.34
C HIS A 189 16.25 -8.19 15.86
N SER A 190 16.02 -7.64 14.66
CA SER A 190 16.85 -6.55 14.15
C SER A 190 16.72 -5.32 15.04
N GLN A 191 17.87 -4.81 15.46
CA GLN A 191 18.04 -3.57 16.22
C GLN A 191 18.21 -2.38 15.28
N THR A 192 18.21 -1.18 15.86
CA THR A 192 18.55 0.04 15.15
C THR A 192 19.99 -0.06 14.63
N ARG A 193 20.19 0.15 13.32
CA ARG A 193 21.47 -0.14 12.67
C ARG A 193 21.70 0.62 11.37
N LEU A 194 22.95 0.73 10.97
CA LEU A 194 23.35 1.11 9.61
C LEU A 194 23.08 -0.02 8.62
N VAL A 195 22.42 0.28 7.51
CA VAL A 195 22.14 -0.65 6.41
C VAL A 195 22.60 -0.09 5.06
N MET A 196 22.98 -0.97 4.15
CA MET A 196 23.24 -0.64 2.74
C MET A 196 21.93 -0.71 1.97
N LEU A 197 21.61 0.34 1.21
CA LEU A 197 20.37 0.41 0.43
C LEU A 197 20.48 -0.42 -0.85
N ASP A 198 19.48 -1.26 -1.09
CA ASP A 198 19.37 -2.02 -2.33
C ASP A 198 18.92 -1.14 -3.52
N GLY A 199 18.97 -1.71 -4.72
CA GLY A 199 18.66 -0.97 -5.94
C GLY A 199 17.23 -0.43 -5.99
N ASP A 200 16.27 -1.13 -5.40
CA ASP A 200 14.87 -0.72 -5.42
C ASP A 200 14.59 0.38 -4.38
N SER A 201 15.16 0.27 -3.17
CA SER A 201 15.10 1.33 -2.15
C SER A 201 15.76 2.62 -2.64
N ARG A 202 16.86 2.52 -3.39
CA ARG A 202 17.49 3.71 -4.00
C ARG A 202 16.65 4.32 -5.12
N LYS A 203 15.89 3.52 -5.87
CA LYS A 203 14.91 4.03 -6.85
C LYS A 203 13.74 4.73 -6.16
N ASP A 204 13.26 4.21 -5.03
CA ASP A 204 12.16 4.81 -4.28
C ASP A 204 12.47 6.23 -3.80
N ILE A 205 13.74 6.52 -3.50
CA ILE A 205 14.17 7.84 -3.04
C ILE A 205 14.77 8.71 -4.16
N VAL A 206 14.95 8.18 -5.38
CA VAL A 206 15.70 8.87 -6.44
C VAL A 206 15.09 10.22 -6.81
N THR A 207 13.76 10.33 -6.79
CA THR A 207 13.05 11.57 -7.09
C THR A 207 13.40 12.68 -6.10
N HIS A 208 13.70 12.33 -4.84
CA HIS A 208 14.11 13.26 -3.80
C HIS A 208 15.54 13.79 -4.01
N PHE A 209 16.44 12.95 -4.51
CA PHE A 209 17.85 13.30 -4.73
C PHE A 209 18.14 13.79 -6.17
N GLY A 210 17.15 13.72 -7.07
CA GLY A 210 17.22 14.15 -8.46
C GLY A 210 17.93 13.15 -9.40
N SER A 211 18.84 12.32 -8.90
CA SER A 211 19.46 11.24 -9.69
C SER A 211 19.94 10.08 -8.81
N LEU A 212 20.15 8.91 -9.42
CA LEU A 212 20.57 7.72 -8.69
C LEU A 212 22.01 7.84 -8.17
N GLU A 213 22.85 8.64 -8.81
CA GLU A 213 24.23 8.91 -8.36
C GLU A 213 24.25 9.75 -7.08
N LYS A 214 23.24 10.62 -6.89
CA LYS A 214 23.10 11.46 -5.70
C LYS A 214 22.35 10.77 -4.57
N ALA A 215 21.57 9.74 -4.89
CA ALA A 215 20.85 8.96 -3.88
C ALA A 215 21.84 8.27 -2.92
N PRO A 216 21.64 8.38 -1.60
CA PRO A 216 22.45 7.71 -0.59
C PRO A 216 22.61 6.21 -0.86
N VAL A 217 23.73 5.65 -0.42
CA VAL A 217 24.02 4.21 -0.53
C VAL A 217 23.73 3.47 0.77
N SER A 218 23.52 4.19 1.87
CA SER A 218 23.23 3.63 3.18
C SER A 218 22.26 4.52 3.97
N ALA A 219 21.67 3.95 5.01
CA ALA A 219 20.82 4.65 5.97
C ALA A 219 20.93 4.01 7.35
N ILE A 220 20.71 4.78 8.40
CA ILE A 220 20.46 4.25 9.75
C ILE A 220 18.95 4.07 9.87
N THR A 221 18.52 2.88 10.28
CA THR A 221 17.09 2.55 10.39
C THR A 221 16.78 1.93 11.74
N MET A 222 15.65 2.32 12.31
CA MET A 222 15.04 1.64 13.44
C MET A 222 14.78 0.18 13.07
N GLY A 223 15.16 -0.72 13.97
CA GLY A 223 14.99 -2.16 13.78
C GLY A 223 13.56 -2.63 14.03
N LEU A 224 13.23 -3.81 13.51
CA LEU A 224 11.92 -4.41 13.72
C LEU A 224 11.67 -4.80 15.18
N SER A 225 12.71 -5.06 15.96
CA SER A 225 12.59 -5.35 17.39
C SER A 225 11.89 -4.21 18.12
N ASP A 226 12.25 -2.97 17.82
CA ASP A 226 11.66 -1.79 18.44
C ASP A 226 10.32 -1.42 17.81
N MET A 227 10.19 -1.53 16.48
CA MET A 227 8.93 -1.25 15.79
C MET A 227 7.80 -2.14 16.31
N MET A 228 8.07 -3.43 16.56
CA MET A 228 7.09 -4.40 17.02
C MET A 228 6.76 -4.28 18.52
N GLN A 229 7.49 -3.46 19.27
CA GLN A 229 7.16 -3.12 20.66
C GLN A 229 6.23 -1.90 20.77
N ALA A 230 5.93 -1.21 19.67
CA ALA A 230 4.97 -0.11 19.68
C ALA A 230 3.61 -0.58 20.18
N ARG A 231 2.88 0.22 20.96
CA ARG A 231 1.56 -0.20 21.47
C ARG A 231 0.52 -0.29 20.36
N LYS A 232 0.66 0.52 19.31
CA LYS A 232 -0.20 0.57 18.15
C LYS A 232 0.61 0.91 16.91
N ILE A 233 0.35 0.24 15.80
CA ILE A 233 1.00 0.50 14.52
C ILE A 233 -0.05 0.87 13.48
N THR A 234 0.26 1.82 12.62
CA THR A 234 -0.52 2.11 11.43
C THR A 234 0.38 2.13 10.22
N LEU A 235 0.03 1.33 9.22
CA LEU A 235 0.68 1.33 7.91
C LEU A 235 -0.22 2.06 6.91
N VAL A 236 0.34 3.04 6.20
CA VAL A 236 -0.34 3.73 5.11
C VAL A 236 0.34 3.50 3.76
N ALA A 237 -0.45 3.23 2.72
CA ALA A 237 0.06 3.05 1.36
C ALA A 237 -0.96 3.48 0.30
N TRP A 238 -0.50 4.21 -0.72
CA TRP A 238 -1.36 4.80 -1.74
C TRP A 238 -0.83 4.50 -3.15
N GLY A 239 -1.75 4.29 -4.08
CA GLY A 239 -1.46 4.09 -5.50
C GLY A 239 -1.18 2.63 -5.88
N GLU A 240 -1.39 2.35 -7.16
CA GLU A 240 -1.28 1.02 -7.78
C GLU A 240 0.12 0.42 -7.61
N GLN A 241 1.17 1.24 -7.58
CA GLN A 241 2.55 0.80 -7.37
C GLN A 241 2.79 0.13 -6.01
N LYS A 242 1.82 0.19 -5.08
CA LYS A 242 1.88 -0.47 -3.76
C LYS A 242 1.02 -1.72 -3.69
N ALA A 243 0.22 -2.03 -4.72
CA ALA A 243 -0.81 -3.05 -4.64
C ALA A 243 -0.25 -4.46 -4.42
N GLU A 244 0.80 -4.85 -5.14
CA GLU A 244 1.46 -6.15 -4.98
C GLU A 244 2.01 -6.32 -3.56
N SER A 245 2.77 -5.34 -3.05
CA SER A 245 3.32 -5.40 -1.69
C SER A 245 2.24 -5.39 -0.62
N ILE A 246 1.14 -4.65 -0.81
CA ILE A 246 0.01 -4.68 0.13
C ILE A 246 -0.64 -6.06 0.16
N HIS A 247 -0.86 -6.69 -1.00
CA HIS A 247 -1.35 -8.05 -1.06
C HIS A 247 -0.40 -9.04 -0.36
N GLU A 248 0.91 -8.95 -0.60
CA GLU A 248 1.89 -9.81 0.08
C GLU A 248 1.91 -9.60 1.61
N ILE A 249 1.78 -8.36 2.07
CA ILE A 249 1.79 -8.01 3.50
C ILE A 249 0.49 -8.41 4.21
N VAL A 250 -0.66 -8.22 3.55
CA VAL A 250 -1.96 -8.39 4.20
C VAL A 250 -2.47 -9.82 4.03
N GLU A 251 -2.27 -10.46 2.87
CA GLU A 251 -2.81 -11.80 2.57
C GLU A 251 -1.70 -12.88 2.52
N GLY A 252 -0.49 -12.50 2.15
CA GLY A 252 0.67 -13.39 2.01
C GLY A 252 1.21 -13.99 3.33
N PRO A 253 2.16 -14.93 3.26
CA PRO A 253 2.77 -15.54 4.44
C PRO A 253 3.66 -14.55 5.19
N VAL A 254 3.80 -14.74 6.50
CA VAL A 254 4.80 -14.03 7.32
C VAL A 254 6.19 -14.52 6.92
N THR A 255 7.03 -13.62 6.40
CA THR A 255 8.38 -13.93 5.91
C THR A 255 9.33 -12.73 6.02
N ASP A 256 10.60 -12.98 6.31
CA ASP A 256 11.66 -11.95 6.34
C ASP A 256 12.04 -11.44 4.93
N MET A 257 11.61 -12.15 3.88
CA MET A 257 11.71 -11.68 2.49
C MET A 257 10.76 -10.53 2.18
N VAL A 258 9.68 -10.37 2.96
CA VAL A 258 8.74 -9.25 2.88
C VAL A 258 8.61 -8.67 4.30
N PRO A 259 9.54 -7.80 4.74
CA PRO A 259 9.60 -7.36 6.14
C PRO A 259 8.29 -6.78 6.68
N GLY A 260 7.51 -6.08 5.85
CA GLY A 260 6.18 -5.59 6.23
C GLY A 260 5.20 -6.71 6.61
N SER A 261 5.36 -7.93 6.11
CA SER A 261 4.51 -9.09 6.48
C SER A 261 4.69 -9.50 7.94
N LEU A 262 5.82 -9.13 8.58
CA LEU A 262 6.06 -9.37 10.00
C LEU A 262 5.06 -8.59 10.89
N LEU A 263 4.50 -7.49 10.37
CA LEU A 263 3.44 -6.72 11.06
C LEU A 263 2.18 -7.55 11.32
N GLN A 264 1.93 -8.63 10.58
CA GLN A 264 0.81 -9.56 10.85
C GLN A 264 0.87 -10.17 12.26
N THR A 265 2.04 -10.18 12.90
CA THR A 265 2.24 -10.72 14.24
C THR A 265 1.99 -9.70 15.35
N HIS A 266 1.78 -8.43 14.99
CA HIS A 266 1.52 -7.37 15.95
C HIS A 266 0.05 -7.40 16.42
N PRO A 267 -0.23 -7.28 17.74
CA PRO A 267 -1.59 -7.38 18.24
C PRO A 267 -2.49 -6.19 17.85
N GLU A 268 -1.91 -5.01 17.67
CA GLU A 268 -2.64 -3.76 17.42
C GLU A 268 -2.09 -3.03 16.19
N ILE A 269 -2.37 -3.56 15.01
CA ILE A 269 -1.96 -3.02 13.71
C ILE A 269 -3.20 -2.74 12.86
N GLN A 270 -3.18 -1.62 12.13
CA GLN A 270 -4.17 -1.33 11.11
C GLN A 270 -3.51 -0.80 9.84
N VAL A 271 -4.02 -1.24 8.69
CA VAL A 271 -3.57 -0.80 7.36
C VAL A 271 -4.61 0.13 6.76
N PHE A 272 -4.16 1.28 6.23
CA PHE A 272 -5.01 2.24 5.52
C PHE A 272 -4.50 2.41 4.10
N ILE A 273 -5.36 2.12 3.13
CA ILE A 273 -5.00 2.14 1.71
C ILE A 273 -6.09 2.79 0.87
N ASP A 274 -5.72 3.22 -0.33
CA ASP A 274 -6.67 3.64 -1.35
C ASP A 274 -7.10 2.46 -2.24
N LEU A 275 -8.12 2.67 -3.08
CA LEU A 275 -8.60 1.64 -4.00
C LEU A 275 -7.53 1.15 -4.98
N ALA A 276 -6.56 2.00 -5.34
CA ALA A 276 -5.49 1.64 -6.25
C ALA A 276 -4.49 0.69 -5.58
N ALA A 277 -4.09 0.96 -4.34
CA ALA A 277 -3.25 0.06 -3.54
C ALA A 277 -4.00 -1.22 -3.10
N ALA A 278 -5.33 -1.23 -3.15
CA ALA A 278 -6.14 -2.41 -2.86
C ALA A 278 -6.39 -3.31 -4.09
N SER A 279 -5.92 -2.94 -5.29
CA SER A 279 -6.35 -3.58 -6.55
C SER A 279 -6.04 -5.08 -6.61
N GLU A 280 -4.97 -5.52 -5.93
CA GLU A 280 -4.55 -6.92 -5.87
C GLU A 280 -5.16 -7.71 -4.69
N LEU A 281 -5.83 -7.05 -3.75
CA LEU A 281 -6.49 -7.76 -2.64
C LEU A 281 -7.58 -8.70 -3.17
N THR A 282 -7.75 -9.86 -2.55
CA THR A 282 -8.66 -10.90 -3.02
C THR A 282 -10.09 -10.38 -3.14
N ARG A 283 -10.57 -9.57 -2.20
CA ARG A 283 -11.93 -8.98 -2.26
C ARG A 283 -12.15 -8.00 -3.42
N ILE A 284 -11.08 -7.51 -4.05
CA ILE A 284 -11.13 -6.58 -5.18
C ILE A 284 -10.83 -7.31 -6.50
N SER A 285 -9.72 -8.07 -6.55
CA SER A 285 -9.23 -8.77 -7.73
C SER A 285 -10.03 -10.03 -8.03
N HIS A 286 -10.38 -10.80 -6.99
CA HIS A 286 -11.06 -12.09 -7.09
C HIS A 286 -12.29 -12.16 -6.17
N PRO A 287 -13.29 -11.26 -6.32
CA PRO A 287 -14.40 -11.12 -5.37
C PRO A 287 -15.26 -12.39 -5.24
N TRP A 288 -15.31 -13.24 -6.27
CA TRP A 288 -15.97 -14.57 -6.24
C TRP A 288 -15.31 -15.54 -5.24
N LEU A 289 -14.07 -15.22 -4.87
CA LEU A 289 -13.39 -15.55 -3.62
C LEU A 289 -14.37 -15.59 -2.46
N VAL A 290 -14.83 -14.39 -2.13
CA VAL A 290 -15.21 -13.99 -0.79
C VAL A 290 -16.69 -13.68 -0.66
N THR A 291 -17.36 -13.37 -1.77
CA THR A 291 -18.76 -12.98 -1.77
C THR A 291 -19.42 -13.31 -3.11
N ASN A 292 -20.75 -13.25 -3.12
CA ASN A 292 -21.55 -13.45 -4.31
C ASN A 292 -21.36 -12.28 -5.28
N CYS A 293 -21.22 -12.60 -6.56
CA CYS A 293 -20.87 -11.62 -7.58
C CYS A 293 -22.06 -11.24 -8.45
N GLU A 294 -22.10 -9.96 -8.85
CA GLU A 294 -22.93 -9.52 -9.97
C GLU A 294 -22.14 -9.78 -11.25
N TRP A 295 -22.45 -10.89 -11.91
CA TRP A 295 -21.67 -11.38 -13.04
C TRP A 295 -21.96 -10.61 -14.33
N ASP A 296 -21.03 -9.75 -14.72
CA ASP A 296 -20.98 -9.18 -16.07
C ASP A 296 -19.96 -9.94 -16.96
N ASN A 297 -19.95 -9.67 -18.27
CA ASN A 297 -19.06 -10.36 -19.20
C ASN A 297 -17.56 -10.17 -18.84
N LYS A 298 -17.18 -9.03 -18.25
CA LYS A 298 -15.79 -8.76 -17.91
C LYS A 298 -15.36 -9.55 -16.67
N LEU A 299 -16.18 -9.56 -15.62
CA LEU A 299 -15.92 -10.30 -14.39
C LEU A 299 -15.86 -11.80 -14.67
N ILE A 300 -16.76 -12.31 -15.52
CA ILE A 300 -16.71 -13.72 -15.96
C ILE A 300 -15.39 -13.98 -16.68
N ARG A 301 -15.00 -13.14 -17.66
CA ARG A 301 -13.73 -13.30 -18.40
C ARG A 301 -12.53 -13.30 -17.44
N ARG A 302 -12.49 -12.37 -16.49
CA ARG A 302 -11.43 -12.28 -15.47
C ARG A 302 -11.37 -13.57 -14.64
N ALA A 303 -12.51 -14.04 -14.16
CA ALA A 303 -12.60 -15.27 -13.37
C ALA A 303 -12.16 -16.52 -14.15
N ILE A 304 -12.54 -16.66 -15.42
CA ILE A 304 -12.16 -17.83 -16.23
C ILE A 304 -10.67 -17.81 -16.59
N VAL A 305 -10.12 -16.64 -16.93
CA VAL A 305 -8.68 -16.49 -17.20
C VAL A 305 -7.86 -16.80 -15.95
N TRP A 306 -8.30 -16.28 -14.79
CA TRP A 306 -7.71 -16.62 -13.50
C TRP A 306 -7.76 -18.13 -13.24
N LEU A 307 -8.94 -18.76 -13.40
CA LEU A 307 -9.11 -20.19 -13.18
C LEU A 307 -8.17 -21.02 -14.09
N CYS A 308 -8.04 -20.64 -15.37
CA CYS A 308 -7.10 -21.29 -16.30
C CYS A 308 -5.67 -21.28 -15.76
N GLY A 309 -5.24 -20.15 -15.18
CA GLY A 309 -3.94 -20.03 -14.52
C GLY A 309 -3.80 -20.94 -13.30
N VAL A 310 -4.81 -20.98 -12.44
CA VAL A 310 -4.82 -21.80 -11.21
C VAL A 310 -4.72 -23.30 -11.51
N VAL A 311 -5.53 -23.81 -12.44
CA VAL A 311 -5.54 -25.25 -12.77
C VAL A 311 -4.58 -25.64 -13.90
N ASN A 312 -3.89 -24.65 -14.49
CA ASN A 312 -3.02 -24.81 -15.66
C ASN A 312 -3.71 -25.58 -16.82
N LYS A 313 -4.94 -25.15 -17.17
CA LYS A 313 -5.72 -25.72 -18.29
C LYS A 313 -6.20 -24.61 -19.22
N PRO A 314 -6.30 -24.85 -20.53
CA PRO A 314 -6.96 -23.93 -21.44
C PRO A 314 -8.47 -23.90 -21.18
N ILE A 315 -9.12 -22.78 -21.52
CA ILE A 315 -10.55 -22.49 -21.25
C ILE A 315 -11.46 -23.66 -21.61
N LEU A 316 -11.31 -24.24 -22.81
CA LEU A 316 -12.18 -25.31 -23.31
C LEU A 316 -12.00 -26.66 -22.58
N LYS A 317 -10.96 -26.81 -21.75
CA LYS A 317 -10.70 -28.02 -20.96
C LYS A 317 -11.12 -27.89 -19.49
N LEU A 318 -11.69 -26.75 -19.08
CA LEU A 318 -12.20 -26.57 -17.72
C LEU A 318 -13.47 -27.42 -17.51
N THR A 319 -13.54 -28.09 -16.37
CA THR A 319 -14.64 -29.00 -16.00
C THR A 319 -15.51 -28.39 -14.90
N ASN A 320 -16.71 -28.94 -14.67
CA ASN A 320 -17.55 -28.50 -13.53
C ASN A 320 -16.81 -28.60 -12.19
N LYS A 321 -15.96 -29.61 -12.04
CA LYS A 321 -15.12 -29.77 -10.84
C LYS A 321 -14.16 -28.61 -10.66
N ASP A 322 -13.49 -28.17 -11.73
CA ASP A 322 -12.55 -27.05 -11.67
C ASP A 322 -13.24 -25.76 -11.19
N TYR A 323 -14.47 -25.50 -11.62
CA TYR A 323 -15.24 -24.33 -11.16
C TYR A 323 -15.65 -24.47 -9.68
N ASN A 324 -16.19 -25.62 -9.29
CA ASN A 324 -16.69 -25.85 -7.94
C ASN A 324 -15.59 -25.80 -6.89
N ASP A 325 -14.42 -26.39 -7.19
CA ASP A 325 -13.28 -26.44 -6.28
C ASP A 325 -12.61 -25.07 -6.09
N ASN A 326 -12.93 -24.08 -6.94
CA ASN A 326 -12.27 -22.75 -6.97
C ASN A 326 -13.26 -21.58 -6.82
N GLY A 327 -14.41 -21.80 -6.14
CA GLY A 327 -15.33 -20.72 -5.79
C GLY A 327 -16.14 -20.13 -6.95
N LEU A 328 -16.28 -20.85 -8.07
CA LEU A 328 -16.99 -20.40 -9.27
C LEU A 328 -18.29 -21.17 -9.54
N SER A 329 -18.83 -21.83 -8.51
CA SER A 329 -20.08 -22.60 -8.58
C SER A 329 -21.29 -21.76 -9.04
N GLU A 330 -21.31 -20.45 -8.75
CA GLU A 330 -22.36 -19.53 -9.23
C GLU A 330 -22.44 -19.51 -10.75
N LEU A 331 -21.30 -19.54 -11.45
CA LEU A 331 -21.27 -19.56 -12.92
C LEU A 331 -21.84 -20.86 -13.47
N ILE A 332 -21.57 -22.00 -12.81
CA ILE A 332 -22.16 -23.28 -13.20
C ILE A 332 -23.67 -23.24 -13.02
N THR A 333 -24.16 -22.64 -11.94
CA THR A 333 -25.59 -22.49 -11.68
C THR A 333 -26.26 -21.59 -12.71
N LEU A 334 -25.63 -20.48 -13.08
CA LEU A 334 -26.16 -19.50 -14.05
C LEU A 334 -26.20 -20.04 -15.49
N TYR A 335 -25.19 -20.80 -15.91
CA TYR A 335 -25.04 -21.27 -17.29
C TYR A 335 -25.33 -22.77 -17.47
N GLY A 336 -25.63 -23.48 -16.39
CA GLY A 336 -25.96 -24.92 -16.35
C GLY A 336 -24.76 -25.87 -16.43
N SER A 337 -23.65 -25.47 -17.04
CA SER A 337 -22.43 -26.30 -17.12
C SER A 337 -21.17 -25.47 -17.40
N ALA A 338 -20.01 -26.00 -17.03
CA ALA A 338 -18.71 -25.42 -17.39
C ALA A 338 -18.56 -25.33 -18.90
N TYR A 339 -19.05 -26.32 -19.66
CA TYR A 339 -19.01 -26.31 -21.12
C TYR A 339 -19.66 -25.05 -21.71
N ASN A 340 -20.84 -24.68 -21.22
CA ASN A 340 -21.56 -23.49 -21.70
C ASN A 340 -20.80 -22.20 -21.38
N VAL A 341 -20.23 -22.09 -20.17
CA VAL A 341 -19.42 -20.93 -19.77
C VAL A 341 -18.16 -20.83 -20.63
N ASN A 342 -17.45 -21.95 -20.80
CA ASN A 342 -16.20 -22.03 -21.54
C ASN A 342 -16.39 -21.60 -23.00
N ILE A 343 -17.42 -22.10 -23.68
CA ILE A 343 -17.71 -21.74 -25.08
C ILE A 343 -18.07 -20.26 -25.19
N LYS A 344 -18.89 -19.73 -24.28
CA LYS A 344 -19.24 -18.31 -24.26
C LYS A 344 -17.97 -17.44 -24.17
N ILE A 345 -17.11 -17.72 -23.19
CA ILE A 345 -15.91 -16.91 -22.95
C ILE A 345 -14.84 -17.12 -24.03
N PHE A 346 -14.71 -18.33 -24.56
CA PHE A 346 -13.83 -18.59 -25.70
C PHE A 346 -14.24 -17.75 -26.92
N ASN A 347 -15.52 -17.75 -27.28
CA ASN A 347 -16.02 -16.95 -28.40
C ASN A 347 -15.88 -15.45 -28.14
N ASP A 348 -16.18 -14.99 -26.92
CA ASP A 348 -16.02 -13.60 -26.51
C ASP A 348 -14.56 -13.12 -26.65
N LEU A 349 -13.58 -13.92 -26.20
CA LEU A 349 -12.15 -13.64 -26.37
C LEU A 349 -11.72 -13.71 -27.83
N GLN A 350 -12.17 -14.72 -28.58
CA GLN A 350 -11.86 -14.86 -30.00
C GLN A 350 -12.31 -13.62 -30.79
N HIS A 351 -13.49 -13.08 -30.48
CA HIS A 351 -14.01 -11.88 -31.14
C HIS A 351 -13.22 -10.61 -30.80
N THR A 352 -12.40 -10.60 -29.74
CA THR A 352 -11.47 -9.48 -29.47
C THR A 352 -10.26 -9.45 -30.39
N ILE A 353 -9.94 -10.58 -31.04
CA ILE A 353 -8.75 -10.72 -31.88
C ILE A 353 -9.10 -10.30 -33.31
N THR A 354 -8.47 -9.23 -33.79
CA THR A 354 -8.60 -8.79 -35.19
C THR A 354 -7.23 -8.52 -35.81
N GLY A 355 -7.00 -9.08 -37.00
CA GLY A 355 -5.85 -8.72 -37.84
C GLY A 355 -6.00 -7.35 -38.52
N TRP A 356 -7.16 -6.69 -38.36
CA TRP A 356 -7.51 -5.45 -39.06
C TRP A 356 -8.10 -4.41 -38.09
N PRO A 357 -7.30 -3.84 -37.16
CA PRO A 357 -7.80 -2.88 -36.16
C PRO A 357 -8.41 -1.63 -36.81
N GLY A 358 -7.83 -1.15 -37.92
CA GLY A 358 -8.38 -0.06 -38.75
C GLY A 358 -9.65 -0.44 -39.53
N GLY A 359 -9.85 -1.74 -39.76
CA GLY A 359 -10.97 -2.30 -40.50
C GLY A 359 -10.51 -2.77 -41.87
N LYS A 360 -11.06 -3.89 -42.32
CA LYS A 360 -10.82 -4.39 -43.68
C LYS A 360 -11.89 -3.78 -44.59
N PRO A 361 -11.52 -3.09 -45.69
CA PRO A 361 -12.50 -2.63 -46.67
C PRO A 361 -13.37 -3.79 -47.17
N ASP A 362 -14.67 -3.54 -47.33
CA ASP A 362 -15.65 -4.47 -47.91
C ASP A 362 -15.77 -5.85 -47.22
N ALA A 363 -15.44 -5.92 -45.92
CA ALA A 363 -15.60 -7.12 -45.11
C ALA A 363 -16.80 -7.01 -44.15
N ASP A 364 -17.40 -8.16 -43.82
CA ASP A 364 -18.42 -8.27 -42.76
C ASP A 364 -17.83 -7.79 -41.42
N ASP A 365 -18.50 -6.85 -40.78
CA ASP A 365 -18.11 -6.23 -39.51
C ASP A 365 -19.03 -6.59 -38.34
N THR A 366 -19.95 -7.55 -38.52
CA THR A 366 -20.94 -7.98 -37.51
C THR A 366 -20.32 -8.32 -36.15
N TYR A 367 -19.18 -9.02 -36.14
CA TYR A 367 -18.47 -9.44 -34.92
C TYR A 367 -17.14 -8.71 -34.72
N ARG A 368 -17.00 -7.52 -35.32
CA ARG A 368 -15.78 -6.74 -35.17
C ARG A 368 -15.66 -6.21 -33.74
N PRO A 369 -14.49 -6.33 -33.09
CA PRO A 369 -14.33 -5.87 -31.71
C PRO A 369 -14.43 -4.35 -31.53
N GLU A 370 -14.30 -3.57 -32.62
CA GLU A 370 -14.31 -2.11 -32.56
C GLU A 370 -15.32 -1.50 -33.55
N ARG A 371 -16.09 -0.51 -33.09
CA ARG A 371 -17.15 0.22 -33.81
C ARG A 371 -16.82 0.60 -35.25
N ALA A 372 -17.74 0.51 -36.20
CA ALA A 372 -17.47 0.83 -37.62
C ALA A 372 -17.11 2.31 -37.89
N LYS A 373 -17.66 3.25 -37.11
CA LYS A 373 -17.51 4.71 -37.30
C LYS A 373 -16.85 5.39 -36.08
N PRO A 374 -16.10 6.49 -36.27
CA PRO A 374 -15.81 7.19 -37.52
C PRO A 374 -14.74 6.51 -38.38
N TYR A 375 -14.75 6.79 -39.69
CA TYR A 375 -13.71 6.39 -40.64
C TYR A 375 -13.13 7.64 -41.33
N PRO A 376 -11.79 7.78 -41.47
CA PRO A 376 -10.76 6.84 -41.04
C PRO A 376 -10.58 6.84 -39.51
N LYS A 377 -10.26 5.67 -38.94
CA LYS A 377 -9.97 5.53 -37.51
C LYS A 377 -8.55 5.99 -37.19
N ARG A 378 -8.38 6.60 -36.03
CA ARG A 378 -7.07 6.80 -35.41
C ARG A 378 -6.86 5.69 -34.39
N VAL A 379 -5.77 4.94 -34.53
CA VAL A 379 -5.40 3.84 -33.64
C VAL A 379 -4.12 4.24 -32.92
N ILE A 380 -4.09 4.08 -31.60
CA ILE A 380 -2.88 4.17 -30.79
C ILE A 380 -2.41 2.73 -30.58
N ILE A 381 -1.20 2.42 -31.05
CA ILE A 381 -0.61 1.09 -30.91
C ILE A 381 0.36 1.15 -29.74
N PHE A 382 0.06 0.41 -28.68
CA PHE A 382 1.01 0.16 -27.60
C PHE A 382 1.88 -1.03 -27.99
N SER A 383 3.16 -0.78 -28.27
CA SER A 383 4.15 -1.85 -28.42
C SER A 383 4.45 -2.43 -27.04
N PRO A 384 4.38 -3.75 -26.84
CA PRO A 384 4.83 -4.38 -25.59
C PRO A 384 6.37 -4.42 -25.47
N HIS A 385 7.10 -4.01 -26.52
CA HIS A 385 8.54 -3.80 -26.46
C HIS A 385 8.86 -2.32 -26.19
N PRO A 386 9.78 -2.02 -25.25
CA PRO A 386 10.29 -0.67 -25.01
C PRO A 386 10.98 -0.05 -26.24
#